data_AF-A0A7C3JZ89-F1
#
_entry.id   AF-A0A7C3JZ89-F1
#
_cell.length_a   1.000
_cell.length_b   1.000
_cell.length_c   1.000
_cell.angle_alpha   90.00
_cell.angle_beta   90.00
_cell.angle_gamma   90.00
#
_symmetry.space_group_name_H-M   'P 1'
#
loop_
_entity.id
_entity.type
_entity.pdbx_description
1 polymer ?
#
loop_
_entity_poly.entity_id
_entity_poly.type
_entity_poly.pdbx_seq_one_letter_code
_entity_poly.pdbx_strand_id
1 'polypeptide(L)'
;MIAAMAEESLASADAKVLAASPIRHLRDVLKSMRPRQWTKNGIVFMALVFSVNQEWMPDRPETWDHLLVRVVLTAVAFSAVSGAGYLVNDVRDRDSDRLHPTKRRRPIAAGSIAPAEALAWAAVLVVSGTLIAFAIDWRTGAVVLGYIGLQVSYTTFLKQQVILDVMAIAAGFVL
;
A
#
# COMPACT_ATOMS: atom_id res chain seq x y z
N MET A 1 -9.32 -33.33 -38.35
CA MET A 1 -9.06 -33.70 -36.94
C MET A 1 -7.73 -33.13 -36.45
N ILE A 2 -6.60 -33.37 -37.13
CA ILE A 2 -5.29 -32.83 -36.72
C ILE A 2 -5.23 -31.30 -36.74
N ALA A 3 -5.84 -30.63 -37.74
CA ALA A 3 -5.89 -29.17 -37.81
C ALA A 3 -6.74 -28.53 -36.67
N ALA A 4 -7.87 -29.15 -36.31
CA ALA A 4 -8.72 -28.68 -35.21
C ALA A 4 -8.04 -28.87 -33.83
N MET A 5 -7.29 -29.95 -33.64
CA MET A 5 -6.48 -30.16 -32.43
C MET A 5 -5.29 -29.20 -32.36
N ALA A 6 -4.72 -28.79 -33.51
CA ALA A 6 -3.68 -27.77 -33.56
C ALA A 6 -4.23 -26.37 -33.27
N GLU A 7 -5.44 -26.03 -33.75
CA GLU A 7 -6.13 -24.78 -33.43
C GLU A 7 -6.56 -24.69 -31.96
N GLU A 8 -7.07 -25.78 -31.36
CA GLU A 8 -7.34 -25.84 -29.92
C GLU A 8 -6.05 -25.75 -29.08
N SER A 9 -4.96 -26.37 -29.54
CA SER A 9 -3.64 -26.28 -28.90
C SER A 9 -3.07 -24.86 -28.97
N LEU A 10 -3.16 -24.20 -30.14
CA LEU A 10 -2.72 -22.82 -30.34
C LEU A 10 -3.58 -21.82 -29.58
N ALA A 11 -4.91 -22.01 -29.51
CA ALA A 11 -5.79 -21.18 -28.70
C ALA A 11 -5.54 -21.35 -27.18
N SER A 12 -5.22 -22.58 -26.75
CA SER A 12 -4.81 -22.85 -25.36
C SER A 12 -3.40 -22.32 -25.03
N ALA A 13 -2.52 -22.28 -26.04
CA ALA A 13 -1.18 -21.73 -25.94
C ALA A 13 -1.23 -20.20 -25.91
N ASP A 14 -2.05 -19.53 -26.72
CA ASP A 14 -2.29 -18.08 -26.64
C ASP A 14 -2.96 -17.69 -25.32
N ALA A 15 -3.89 -18.49 -24.81
CA ALA A 15 -4.47 -18.29 -23.48
C ALA A 15 -3.44 -18.46 -22.33
N LYS A 16 -2.41 -19.29 -22.52
CA LYS A 16 -1.26 -19.45 -21.59
C LYS A 16 -0.12 -18.48 -21.84
N VAL A 17 0.07 -17.94 -23.05
CA VAL A 17 1.06 -16.88 -23.35
C VAL A 17 0.53 -15.52 -22.90
N LEU A 18 -0.79 -15.37 -22.80
CA LEU A 18 -1.45 -14.33 -22.00
C LEU A 18 -1.28 -14.53 -20.47
N ALA A 19 -0.62 -15.60 -20.02
CA ALA A 19 -0.09 -15.68 -18.66
C ALA A 19 0.99 -14.60 -18.50
N ALA A 20 0.53 -13.50 -17.89
CA ALA A 20 1.29 -12.47 -17.21
C ALA A 20 2.47 -11.88 -18.02
N SER A 21 2.16 -11.00 -18.98
CA SER A 21 3.09 -9.91 -19.29
C SER A 21 3.56 -9.28 -17.96
N PRO A 22 4.87 -9.20 -17.68
CA PRO A 22 5.39 -8.64 -16.42
C PRO A 22 4.83 -7.25 -16.13
N ILE A 23 4.54 -6.48 -17.17
CA ILE A 23 3.93 -5.16 -17.11
C ILE A 23 2.49 -5.22 -16.59
N ARG A 24 1.68 -6.19 -17.08
CA ARG A 24 0.30 -6.39 -16.60
C ARG A 24 0.30 -6.86 -15.16
N HIS A 25 1.25 -7.72 -14.80
CA HIS A 25 1.40 -8.26 -13.45
C HIS A 25 1.76 -7.16 -12.45
N LEU A 26 2.79 -6.37 -12.75
CA LEU A 26 3.19 -5.22 -11.92
C LEU A 26 2.06 -4.20 -11.81
N ARG A 27 1.34 -3.93 -12.90
CA ARG A 27 0.17 -3.05 -12.88
C ARG A 27 -0.92 -3.57 -11.94
N ASP A 28 -1.17 -4.86 -11.90
CA ASP A 28 -2.15 -5.47 -11.01
C ASP A 28 -1.73 -5.36 -9.54
N VAL A 29 -0.43 -5.54 -9.24
CA VAL A 29 0.11 -5.30 -7.89
C VAL A 29 -0.09 -3.83 -7.50
N LEU A 30 0.33 -2.90 -8.35
CA LEU A 30 0.17 -1.46 -8.12
C LEU A 30 -1.30 -1.05 -7.96
N LYS A 31 -2.20 -1.63 -8.76
CA LYS A 31 -3.64 -1.40 -8.64
C LYS A 31 -4.17 -1.87 -7.27
N SER A 32 -3.65 -2.99 -6.77
CA SER A 32 -4.03 -3.55 -5.46
C SER A 32 -3.46 -2.74 -4.29
N MET A 33 -2.34 -2.04 -4.48
CA MET A 33 -1.81 -1.05 -3.52
C MET A 33 -2.65 0.25 -3.43
N ARG A 34 -3.60 0.44 -4.37
CA ARG A 34 -4.56 1.56 -4.43
C ARG A 34 -3.91 2.95 -4.30
N PRO A 35 -3.01 3.35 -5.22
CA PRO A 35 -2.29 4.63 -5.16
C PRO A 35 -3.20 5.86 -5.10
N ARG A 36 -4.42 5.77 -5.65
CA ARG A 36 -5.42 6.84 -5.52
C ARG A 36 -5.84 7.12 -4.07
N GLN A 37 -5.63 6.19 -3.14
CA GLN A 37 -5.93 6.36 -1.72
C GLN A 37 -4.74 6.92 -0.94
N TRP A 38 -3.53 6.96 -1.52
CA TRP A 38 -2.34 7.52 -0.88
C TRP A 38 -2.44 9.03 -0.65
N THR A 39 -3.34 9.72 -1.34
CA THR A 39 -3.67 11.13 -1.03
C THR A 39 -4.13 11.33 0.41
N LYS A 40 -4.69 10.29 1.07
CA LYS A 40 -4.99 10.33 2.51
C LYS A 40 -3.73 10.41 3.38
N ASN A 41 -2.61 9.87 2.91
CA ASN A 41 -1.29 10.03 3.53
C ASN A 41 -0.70 11.42 3.29
N GLY A 42 -1.43 12.31 2.60
CA GLY A 42 -1.08 13.73 2.45
C GLY A 42 -0.90 14.45 3.79
N ILE A 43 -1.43 13.89 4.88
CA ILE A 43 -1.21 14.37 6.24
C ILE A 43 0.28 14.40 6.65
N VAL A 44 1.13 13.56 6.05
CA VAL A 44 2.59 13.60 6.27
C VAL A 44 3.17 14.96 5.86
N PHE A 45 2.58 15.62 4.86
CA PHE A 45 2.98 16.98 4.49
C PHE A 45 2.52 18.05 5.48
N MET A 46 1.52 17.77 6.32
CA MET A 46 1.15 18.67 7.43
C MET A 46 2.18 18.63 8.55
N ALA A 47 2.78 17.47 8.83
CA ALA A 47 3.87 17.37 9.81
C ALA A 47 5.07 18.28 9.45
N LEU A 48 5.33 18.51 8.16
CA LEU A 48 6.34 19.47 7.69
C LEU A 48 6.00 20.92 8.04
N VAL A 49 4.72 21.29 8.02
CA VAL A 49 4.27 22.64 8.41
C VAL A 49 4.43 22.82 9.92
N PHE A 50 4.19 21.77 10.71
CA PHE A 50 4.36 21.82 12.17
C PHE A 50 5.82 21.73 12.63
N SER A 51 6.74 21.24 11.79
CA SER A 51 8.18 21.20 12.08
C SER A 51 8.93 22.50 11.78
N VAL A 52 8.23 23.52 11.27
CA VAL A 52 8.74 24.89 11.08
C VAL A 52 9.28 25.43 12.40
N ASN A 53 10.48 26.02 12.37
CA ASN A 53 11.23 26.53 13.52
C ASN A 53 11.77 25.46 14.51
N GLN A 54 11.55 24.17 14.23
CA GLN A 54 12.19 23.07 14.98
C GLN A 54 13.25 22.36 14.15
N GLU A 55 12.88 21.93 12.93
CA GLU A 55 13.80 21.23 12.03
C GLU A 55 14.30 22.08 10.86
N TRP A 56 13.55 23.13 10.49
CA TRP A 56 13.90 24.00 9.38
C TRP A 56 13.43 25.43 9.62
N MET A 57 14.13 26.39 9.03
CA MET A 57 13.85 27.82 9.17
C MET A 57 13.47 28.39 7.80
N PRO A 58 12.34 29.11 7.67
CA PRO A 58 11.94 29.76 6.41
C PRO A 58 13.02 30.71 5.88
N ASP A 59 13.73 31.37 6.79
CA ASP A 59 14.75 32.38 6.46
C ASP A 59 16.12 31.78 6.08
N ARG A 60 16.28 30.45 6.12
CA ARG A 60 17.53 29.75 5.77
C ARG A 60 17.30 28.71 4.67
N PRO A 61 17.39 29.11 3.38
CA PRO A 61 17.11 28.24 2.24
C PRO A 61 17.97 26.97 2.20
N GLU A 62 19.18 27.01 2.77
CA GLU A 62 20.11 25.86 2.83
C GLU A 62 19.54 24.65 3.59
N THR A 63 18.51 24.84 4.42
CA THR A 63 17.85 23.76 5.17
C THR A 63 16.75 23.04 4.36
N TRP A 64 16.36 23.57 3.19
CA TRP A 64 15.18 23.12 2.46
C TRP A 64 15.42 21.83 1.65
N ASP A 65 16.62 21.63 1.13
CA ASP A 65 16.94 20.45 0.31
C ASP A 65 16.83 19.16 1.12
N HIS A 66 17.38 19.16 2.34
CA HIS A 66 17.28 18.04 3.26
C HIS A 66 15.83 17.77 3.71
N LEU A 67 15.04 18.83 3.87
CA LEU A 67 13.63 18.75 4.23
C LEU A 67 12.79 18.07 3.13
N LEU A 68 12.97 18.49 1.87
CA LEU A 68 12.24 17.91 0.74
C LEU A 68 12.52 16.41 0.60
N VAL A 69 13.79 16.01 0.70
CA VAL A 69 14.18 14.59 0.67
C VAL A 69 13.52 13.81 1.80
N ARG A 70 13.58 14.33 3.04
CA ARG A 70 12.97 13.69 4.21
C ARG A 70 11.47 13.48 4.02
N VAL A 71 10.75 14.48 3.54
CA VAL A 71 9.29 14.39 3.38
C VAL A 71 8.88 13.48 2.26
N VAL A 72 9.58 13.52 1.13
CA VAL A 72 9.32 12.58 0.03
C VAL A 72 9.57 11.15 0.49
N LEU A 73 10.69 10.88 1.17
CA LEU A 73 10.99 9.55 1.69
C LEU A 73 9.97 9.09 2.75
N THR A 74 9.52 10.00 3.62
CA THR A 74 8.47 9.70 4.60
C THR A 74 7.16 9.36 3.89
N ALA A 75 6.74 10.16 2.91
CA ALA A 75 5.53 9.90 2.13
C ALA A 75 5.60 8.56 1.38
N VAL A 76 6.78 8.20 0.84
CA VAL A 76 7.03 6.90 0.21
C VAL A 76 6.91 5.76 1.23
N ALA A 77 7.52 5.90 2.41
CA ALA A 77 7.44 4.90 3.48
C ALA A 77 5.99 4.63 3.91
N PHE A 78 5.22 5.69 4.20
CA PHE A 78 3.80 5.58 4.55
C PHE A 78 2.97 4.97 3.43
N SER A 79 3.23 5.35 2.18
CA SER A 79 2.53 4.82 1.01
C SER A 79 2.81 3.33 0.79
N ALA A 80 4.06 2.90 0.97
CA ALA A 80 4.44 1.49 0.88
C ALA A 80 3.73 0.66 1.96
N VAL A 81 3.79 1.11 3.21
CA VAL A 81 3.16 0.45 4.36
C VAL A 81 1.63 0.42 4.22
N SER A 82 1.01 1.50 3.77
CA SER A 82 -0.43 1.55 3.48
C SER A 82 -0.81 0.60 2.34
N GLY A 83 -0.02 0.57 1.26
CA GLY A 83 -0.17 -0.37 0.15
C GLY A 83 -0.13 -1.82 0.60
N ALA A 84 0.79 -2.17 1.50
CA ALA A 84 0.87 -3.49 2.10
C ALA A 84 -0.40 -3.86 2.88
N GLY A 85 -0.93 -2.92 3.68
CA GLY A 85 -2.21 -3.09 4.38
C GLY A 85 -3.37 -3.40 3.44
N TYR A 86 -3.43 -2.75 2.27
CA TYR A 86 -4.44 -3.07 1.25
C TYR A 86 -4.27 -4.47 0.64
N LEU A 87 -3.04 -4.90 0.38
CA LEU A 87 -2.78 -6.27 -0.11
C LEU A 87 -3.23 -7.33 0.90
N VAL A 88 -2.89 -7.16 2.18
CA VAL A 88 -3.33 -8.08 3.25
C VAL A 88 -4.85 -8.11 3.35
N ASN A 89 -5.50 -6.95 3.28
CA ASN A 89 -6.96 -6.85 3.31
C ASN A 89 -7.61 -7.52 2.10
N ASP A 90 -7.08 -7.33 0.90
CA ASP A 90 -7.62 -7.94 -0.33
C ASP A 90 -7.43 -9.47 -0.35
N VAL A 91 -6.37 -9.99 0.29
CA VAL A 91 -6.20 -11.43 0.53
C VAL A 91 -7.25 -11.95 1.50
N ARG A 92 -7.46 -11.26 2.63
CA ARG A 92 -8.43 -11.67 3.66
C ARG A 92 -9.86 -11.61 3.13
N ASP A 93 -10.21 -10.57 2.37
CA ASP A 93 -11.56 -10.34 1.86
C ASP A 93 -11.80 -11.08 0.52
N ARG A 94 -10.83 -11.85 0.02
CA ARG A 94 -10.83 -12.47 -1.32
C ARG A 94 -12.14 -13.19 -1.66
N ASP A 95 -12.59 -14.10 -0.83
CA ASP A 95 -13.76 -14.94 -1.13
C ASP A 95 -15.06 -14.13 -1.12
N SER A 96 -15.18 -13.17 -0.20
CA SER A 96 -16.31 -12.22 -0.16
C SER A 96 -16.29 -11.28 -1.37
N ASP A 97 -15.11 -10.76 -1.73
CA ASP A 97 -14.94 -9.88 -2.88
C ASP A 97 -15.30 -10.57 -4.19
N ARG A 98 -15.07 -11.88 -4.33
CA ARG A 98 -15.46 -12.67 -5.52
C ARG A 98 -16.97 -12.67 -5.76
N LEU A 99 -17.77 -12.62 -4.70
CA LEU A 99 -19.23 -12.62 -4.77
C LEU A 99 -19.80 -11.20 -5.00
N HIS A 100 -18.99 -10.17 -4.82
CA HIS A 100 -19.44 -8.77 -4.89
C HIS A 100 -19.49 -8.25 -6.34
N PRO A 101 -20.55 -7.52 -6.76
CA PRO A 101 -20.72 -7.06 -8.15
C PRO A 101 -19.53 -6.29 -8.75
N THR A 102 -18.96 -5.37 -7.97
CA THR A 102 -17.80 -4.54 -8.36
C THR A 102 -16.45 -5.04 -7.83
N LYS A 103 -16.35 -5.52 -6.57
CA LYS A 103 -15.07 -5.93 -5.95
C LYS A 103 -14.49 -7.23 -6.51
N ARG A 104 -15.29 -8.05 -7.20
CA ARG A 104 -14.81 -9.26 -7.91
C ARG A 104 -13.75 -8.98 -8.97
N ARG A 105 -13.62 -7.73 -9.41
CA ARG A 105 -12.61 -7.27 -10.39
C ARG A 105 -11.28 -6.85 -9.75
N ARG A 106 -11.14 -6.96 -8.43
CA ARG A 106 -9.86 -6.75 -7.74
C ARG A 106 -8.88 -7.85 -8.16
N PRO A 107 -7.60 -7.55 -8.43
CA PRO A 107 -6.64 -8.54 -8.94
C PRO A 107 -6.56 -9.85 -8.15
N ILE A 108 -6.55 -9.78 -6.81
CA ILE A 108 -6.50 -10.96 -5.94
C ILE A 108 -7.82 -11.77 -5.95
N ALA A 109 -8.97 -11.08 -5.97
CA ALA A 109 -10.29 -11.72 -6.08
C ALA A 109 -10.51 -12.34 -7.47
N ALA A 110 -10.05 -11.66 -8.53
CA ALA A 110 -10.11 -12.11 -9.91
C ALA A 110 -9.12 -13.24 -10.22
N GLY A 111 -8.17 -13.52 -9.30
CA GLY A 111 -7.16 -14.56 -9.45
C GLY A 111 -5.98 -14.18 -10.34
N SER A 112 -5.80 -12.90 -10.69
CA SER A 112 -4.60 -12.46 -11.43
C SER A 112 -3.36 -12.34 -10.57
N ILE A 113 -3.51 -12.24 -9.24
CA ILE A 113 -2.42 -12.34 -8.26
C ILE A 113 -2.73 -13.46 -7.27
N ALA A 114 -1.76 -14.34 -7.04
CA ALA A 114 -1.90 -15.39 -6.04
C ALA A 114 -1.86 -14.81 -4.61
N PRO A 115 -2.66 -15.30 -3.66
CA PRO A 115 -2.66 -14.78 -2.29
C PRO A 115 -1.29 -14.82 -1.60
N ALA A 116 -0.53 -15.90 -1.78
CA ALA A 116 0.81 -16.03 -1.24
C ALA A 116 1.76 -14.96 -1.81
N GLU A 117 1.62 -14.65 -3.09
CA GLU A 117 2.40 -13.60 -3.74
C GLU A 117 2.03 -12.21 -3.23
N ALA A 118 0.72 -11.92 -3.08
CA ALA A 118 0.26 -10.66 -2.51
C ALA A 118 0.78 -10.45 -1.07
N LEU A 119 0.85 -11.52 -0.27
CA LEU A 119 1.44 -11.46 1.08
C LEU A 119 2.95 -11.27 1.05
N ALA A 120 3.66 -11.88 0.09
CA ALA A 120 5.09 -11.63 -0.10
C ALA A 120 5.37 -10.16 -0.46
N TRP A 121 4.60 -9.58 -1.39
CA TRP A 121 4.67 -8.15 -1.71
C TRP A 121 4.34 -7.28 -0.51
N ALA A 122 3.32 -7.62 0.28
CA ALA A 122 2.99 -6.90 1.50
C ALA A 122 4.16 -6.91 2.50
N ALA A 123 4.80 -8.06 2.71
CA ALA A 123 5.95 -8.18 3.60
C ALA A 123 7.13 -7.33 3.13
N VAL A 124 7.46 -7.39 1.83
CA VAL A 124 8.53 -6.55 1.24
C VAL A 124 8.23 -5.06 1.41
N LEU A 125 6.99 -4.63 1.19
CA LEU A 125 6.58 -3.24 1.34
C LEU A 125 6.62 -2.76 2.80
N VAL A 126 6.19 -3.58 3.76
CA VAL A 126 6.29 -3.26 5.20
C VAL A 126 7.75 -3.14 5.61
N VAL A 127 8.59 -4.12 5.24
CA VAL A 127 10.01 -4.11 5.60
C VAL A 127 10.72 -2.91 4.98
N SER A 128 10.57 -2.71 3.67
CA SER A 128 11.21 -1.58 2.98
C SER A 128 10.72 -0.22 3.48
N GLY A 129 9.40 -0.04 3.66
CA GLY A 129 8.86 1.20 4.19
C GLY A 129 9.34 1.50 5.62
N THR A 130 9.43 0.47 6.47
CA THR A 130 9.94 0.62 7.85
C THR A 130 11.45 0.94 7.84
N LEU A 131 12.24 0.26 7.00
CA LEU A 131 13.67 0.54 6.88
C LEU A 131 13.94 1.97 6.37
N ILE A 132 13.18 2.44 5.38
CA ILE A 132 13.25 3.82 4.90
C ILE A 132 12.95 4.79 6.05
N ALA A 133 11.91 4.53 6.84
CA ALA A 133 11.53 5.39 7.97
C ALA A 133 12.63 5.48 9.04
N PHE A 134 13.24 4.35 9.43
CA PHE A 134 14.35 4.34 10.39
C PHE A 134 15.66 4.93 9.84
N ALA A 135 15.86 4.88 8.52
CA ALA A 135 17.00 5.52 7.88
C ALA A 135 16.90 7.06 7.89
N ILE A 136 15.69 7.61 7.99
CA ILE A 136 15.47 9.07 8.14
C ILE A 136 15.82 9.51 9.57
N ASP A 137 15.19 8.89 10.56
CA ASP A 137 15.48 8.99 11.99
C ASP A 137 14.61 8.01 12.82
N TRP A 138 14.93 7.84 14.10
CA TRP A 138 14.23 6.89 14.97
C TRP A 138 12.77 7.29 15.27
N ARG A 139 12.45 8.59 15.33
CA ARG A 139 11.08 9.08 15.61
C ARG A 139 10.18 8.77 14.43
N THR A 140 10.64 9.04 13.22
CA THR A 140 9.91 8.67 11.98
C THR A 140 9.67 7.17 11.91
N GLY A 141 10.67 6.35 12.23
CA GLY A 141 10.52 4.90 12.37
C GLY A 141 9.45 4.50 13.40
N ALA A 142 9.45 5.10 14.59
CA ALA A 142 8.47 4.84 15.63
C ALA A 142 7.04 5.22 15.22
N VAL A 143 6.86 6.36 14.53
CA VAL A 143 5.55 6.77 14.00
C VAL A 143 5.05 5.77 12.95
N VAL A 144 5.91 5.33 12.03
CA VAL A 144 5.53 4.32 11.01
C VAL A 144 5.16 2.98 11.67
N LEU A 145 5.87 2.55 12.71
CA LEU A 145 5.49 1.37 13.49
C LEU A 145 4.13 1.56 14.18
N GLY A 146 3.89 2.73 14.78
CA GLY A 146 2.59 3.10 15.34
C GLY A 146 1.47 3.05 14.30
N TYR A 147 1.72 3.55 13.10
CA TYR A 147 0.80 3.49 11.97
C TYR A 147 0.52 2.05 11.51
N ILE A 148 1.53 1.19 11.45
CA ILE A 148 1.36 -0.25 11.18
C ILE A 148 0.46 -0.87 12.26
N GLY A 149 0.76 -0.61 13.53
CA GLY A 149 -0.04 -1.07 14.66
C GLY A 149 -1.49 -0.62 14.54
N LEU A 150 -1.72 0.66 14.25
CA LEU A 150 -3.05 1.22 14.03
C LEU A 150 -3.79 0.54 12.89
N GLN A 151 -3.14 0.31 11.74
CA GLN A 151 -3.75 -0.39 10.60
C GLN A 151 -4.13 -1.84 10.95
N VAL A 152 -3.25 -2.56 11.66
CA VAL A 152 -3.52 -3.94 12.09
C VAL A 152 -4.66 -3.97 13.10
N SER A 153 -4.62 -3.13 14.14
CA SER A 153 -5.71 -2.99 15.11
C SER A 153 -7.01 -2.61 14.42
N TYR A 154 -6.95 -1.72 13.42
CA TYR A 154 -8.12 -1.24 12.70
C TYR A 154 -8.84 -2.38 11.99
N THR A 155 -8.05 -3.16 11.25
CA THR A 155 -8.53 -4.26 10.41
C THR A 155 -8.95 -5.50 11.19
N THR A 156 -8.36 -5.74 12.37
CA THR A 156 -8.61 -6.95 13.17
C THR A 156 -9.65 -6.76 14.27
N PHE A 157 -9.68 -5.61 14.95
CA PHE A 157 -10.53 -5.40 16.14
C PHE A 157 -11.51 -4.22 16.03
N LEU A 158 -11.11 -3.12 15.38
CA LEU A 158 -11.86 -1.85 15.44
C LEU A 158 -13.00 -1.72 14.41
N LYS A 159 -13.00 -2.50 13.34
CA LYS A 159 -14.11 -2.53 12.35
C LYS A 159 -15.48 -2.85 12.98
N GLN A 160 -15.53 -3.37 14.21
CA GLN A 160 -16.77 -3.65 14.94
C GLN A 160 -17.19 -2.54 15.94
N GLN A 161 -16.42 -1.45 16.09
CA GLN A 161 -16.67 -0.40 17.09
C GLN A 161 -16.55 1.00 16.46
N VAL A 162 -17.68 1.55 16.00
CA VAL A 162 -17.81 2.85 15.31
C VAL A 162 -17.12 4.02 16.05
N ILE A 163 -17.05 3.96 17.38
CA ILE A 163 -16.53 5.04 18.23
C ILE A 163 -15.00 5.13 18.18
N LEU A 164 -14.31 3.99 18.03
CA LEU A 164 -12.85 3.96 18.04
C LEU A 164 -12.24 4.31 16.68
N ASP A 165 -13.00 4.25 15.58
CA ASP A 165 -12.56 4.69 14.24
C ASP A 165 -12.31 6.21 14.22
N VAL A 166 -13.20 6.99 14.84
CA VAL A 166 -13.04 8.44 15.00
C VAL A 166 -11.84 8.78 15.89
N MET A 167 -11.63 8.01 16.98
CA MET A 167 -10.48 8.22 17.87
C MET A 167 -9.15 7.81 17.23
N ALA A 168 -9.13 6.77 16.39
CA ALA A 168 -7.95 6.36 15.62
C ALA A 168 -7.57 7.38 14.55
N ILE A 169 -8.56 7.94 13.84
CA ILE A 169 -8.33 9.05 12.91
C ILE A 169 -7.80 10.26 13.67
N ALA A 170 -8.43 10.64 14.79
CA ALA A 170 -7.98 11.77 15.60
C ALA A 170 -6.55 11.57 16.17
N ALA A 171 -6.21 10.38 16.64
CA ALA A 171 -4.85 10.06 17.11
C ALA A 171 -3.81 10.12 15.98
N GLY A 172 -4.17 9.65 14.78
CA GLY A 172 -3.34 9.79 13.58
C GLY A 172 -3.16 11.23 13.08
N PHE A 173 -4.00 12.17 13.52
CA PHE A 173 -3.79 13.61 13.29
C PHE A 173 -2.86 14.26 14.31
N VAL A 174 -2.65 13.64 15.48
CA VAL A 174 -1.87 14.19 16.59
C VAL A 174 -0.43 13.65 16.61
N LEU A 175 -0.20 12.45 16.08
CA LEU A 175 1.13 11.91 15.77
C LEU A 175 1.72 12.56 14.50
#